data_AF-A0A1V6C319-F1
#
_entry.id   AF-A0A1V6C319-F1
#
_cell.length_a   1.000
_cell.length_b   1.000
_cell.length_c   1.000
_cell.angle_alpha   90.00
_cell.angle_beta   90.00
_cell.angle_gamma   90.00
#
_symmetry.space_group_name_H-M   'P 1'
#
loop_
_entity.id
_entity.type
_entity.pdbx_description
1 polymer ?
#
loop_
_entity_poly.entity_id
_entity_poly.type
_entity_poly.pdbx_seq_one_letter_code
_entity_poly.pdbx_strand_id
1 'polypeptide(L)'
;MAQYRQLPEGEWVFGYSRTDLKFNAKWDRRLFSQNYTITSEMAMTEYSRDSYKIPQESRVKTTDITLYRVADFEDPGFWEDYNIIEPESSIENVISRIIRQLRRRQR
;
A
#
# COMPACT_ATOMS: atom_id res chain seq x y z
N MET A 1 -13.15 -5.95 0.26
CA MET A 1 -13.32 -7.11 1.17
C MET A 1 -12.08 -7.24 2.04
N ALA A 2 -12.20 -7.63 3.30
CA ALA A 2 -11.07 -7.89 4.20
C ALA A 2 -10.97 -9.38 4.54
N GLN A 3 -9.75 -9.91 4.55
CA GLN A 3 -9.39 -11.26 4.94
C GLN A 3 -8.59 -11.20 6.25
N TYR A 4 -8.81 -12.19 7.11
CA TYR A 4 -8.13 -12.31 8.40
C TYR A 4 -7.40 -13.66 8.47
N ARG A 5 -6.33 -13.72 9.25
CA ARG A 5 -5.61 -14.96 9.56
C ARG A 5 -5.60 -15.20 11.07
N GLN A 6 -5.67 -16.46 11.48
CA GLN A 6 -5.55 -16.84 12.88
C GLN A 6 -4.06 -17.00 13.26
N LEU A 7 -3.68 -16.51 14.43
CA LEU A 7 -2.39 -16.74 15.07
C LEU A 7 -2.39 -18.09 15.80
N PRO A 8 -1.22 -18.71 16.06
CA PRO A 8 -1.11 -19.91 16.91
C PRO A 8 -1.79 -19.78 18.28
N GLU A 9 -1.81 -18.58 18.85
CA GLU A 9 -2.48 -18.25 20.12
C GLU A 9 -4.02 -18.23 20.05
N GLY A 10 -4.60 -18.41 18.85
CA GLY A 10 -6.04 -18.45 18.60
C GLY A 10 -6.68 -17.10 18.23
N GLU A 11 -5.97 -16.00 18.39
CA GLU A 11 -6.42 -14.65 18.01
C GLU A 11 -6.47 -14.46 16.49
N TRP A 12 -7.38 -13.61 16.01
CA TRP A 12 -7.50 -13.27 14.58
C TRP A 12 -6.92 -11.89 14.30
N VAL A 13 -6.02 -11.81 13.32
CA VAL A 13 -5.38 -10.58 12.87
C VAL A 13 -5.72 -10.28 11.42
N PHE A 14 -5.73 -8.98 11.08
CA PHE A 14 -5.90 -8.52 9.70
C PHE A 14 -4.84 -9.16 8.80
N GLY A 15 -5.24 -9.72 7.65
CA GLY A 15 -4.32 -10.31 6.69
C GLY A 15 -4.19 -9.48 5.43
N TYR A 16 -5.32 -9.20 4.79
CA TYR A 16 -5.37 -8.54 3.49
C TYR A 16 -6.68 -7.77 3.30
N SER A 17 -6.66 -6.66 2.56
CA SER A 17 -7.88 -6.07 2.01
C SER A 17 -7.67 -5.50 0.62
N ARG A 18 -8.77 -5.50 -0.13
CA ARG A 18 -8.95 -4.70 -1.34
C ARG A 18 -10.15 -3.79 -1.19
N THR A 19 -9.96 -2.53 -1.58
CA THR A 19 -10.96 -1.46 -1.55
C THR A 19 -11.04 -0.78 -2.90
N ASP A 20 -12.22 -0.77 -3.51
CA ASP A 20 -12.51 -0.07 -4.75
C ASP A 20 -13.48 1.09 -4.44
N LEU A 21 -12.95 2.31 -4.32
CA LEU A 21 -13.69 3.53 -4.03
C LEU A 21 -14.06 4.26 -5.33
N LYS A 22 -15.35 4.53 -5.53
CA LYS A 22 -15.87 5.30 -6.68
C LYS A 22 -16.57 6.56 -6.19
N PHE A 23 -16.22 7.73 -6.75
CA PHE A 23 -16.83 9.01 -6.37
C PHE A 23 -16.93 10.00 -7.54
N ASN A 24 -17.88 10.92 -7.46
CA ASN A 24 -18.27 11.84 -8.54
C ASN A 24 -17.94 13.29 -8.15
N ALA A 25 -16.73 13.76 -8.42
CA ALA A 25 -16.33 15.12 -8.05
C ALA A 25 -17.01 16.16 -8.95
N LYS A 26 -17.86 17.00 -8.36
CA LYS A 26 -18.48 18.15 -9.01
C LYS A 26 -17.70 19.40 -8.62
N TRP A 27 -16.89 19.91 -9.54
CA TRP A 27 -16.12 21.13 -9.36
C TRP A 27 -16.98 22.35 -9.69
N ASP A 28 -16.83 23.41 -8.90
CA ASP A 28 -17.46 24.69 -9.28
C ASP A 28 -16.92 25.15 -10.65
N ARG A 29 -17.79 25.72 -11.46
CA ARG A 29 -17.55 26.13 -12.87
C ARG A 29 -17.22 25.00 -13.87
N ARG A 30 -17.41 23.71 -13.54
CA ARG A 30 -17.43 22.62 -14.54
C ARG A 30 -18.85 22.15 -14.86
N LEU A 31 -19.17 22.05 -16.15
CA LEU A 31 -20.48 21.63 -16.65
C LEU A 31 -20.75 20.12 -16.48
N PHE A 32 -19.69 19.31 -16.36
CA PHE A 32 -19.77 17.86 -16.17
C PHE A 32 -19.02 17.44 -14.90
N SER A 33 -19.55 16.45 -14.18
CA SER A 33 -18.87 15.83 -13.04
C SER A 33 -17.78 14.89 -13.52
N GLN A 34 -16.66 14.87 -12.79
CA GLN A 34 -15.60 13.90 -13.02
C GLN A 34 -15.85 12.64 -12.17
N ASN A 35 -15.85 11.47 -12.79
CA ASN A 35 -15.94 10.20 -12.08
C ASN A 35 -14.53 9.69 -11.82
N TYR A 36 -14.20 9.47 -10.54
CA TYR A 36 -12.93 8.90 -10.10
C TYR A 36 -13.16 7.50 -9.55
N THR A 37 -12.22 6.60 -9.85
CA THR A 37 -12.13 5.28 -9.21
C THR A 37 -10.73 5.17 -8.60
N ILE A 38 -10.66 4.83 -7.31
CA ILE A 38 -9.43 4.52 -6.60
C ILE A 38 -9.52 3.05 -6.18
N THR A 39 -8.59 2.24 -6.68
CA THR A 39 -8.38 0.86 -6.20
C THR A 39 -7.19 0.87 -5.27
N SER A 40 -7.32 0.22 -4.11
CA SER A 40 -6.28 0.10 -3.10
C SER A 40 -6.24 -1.35 -2.60
N GLU A 41 -5.04 -1.94 -2.58
CA GLU A 41 -4.76 -3.24 -2.01
C GLU A 41 -3.78 -3.07 -0.83
N MET A 42 -4.03 -3.74 0.29
CA MET A 42 -3.22 -3.66 1.50
C MET A 42 -3.02 -5.06 2.08
N ALA A 43 -1.78 -5.46 2.30
CA ALA A 43 -1.42 -6.76 2.88
C ALA A 43 -0.54 -6.59 4.11
N MET A 44 -0.82 -7.35 5.17
CA MET A 44 -0.03 -7.36 6.40
C MET A 44 1.04 -8.45 6.32
N THR A 45 2.29 -8.05 6.16
CA THR A 45 3.45 -8.96 6.06
C THR A 45 3.83 -9.55 7.42
N GLU A 46 3.84 -8.74 8.47
CA GLU A 46 4.25 -9.10 9.82
C GLU A 46 3.25 -8.61 10.86
N TYR A 47 3.17 -9.32 11.99
CA TYR A 47 2.42 -8.90 13.17
C TYR A 47 3.36 -9.00 14.38
N SER A 48 3.53 -7.89 15.10
CA SER A 48 4.18 -7.87 16.41
C SER A 48 3.23 -7.29 17.46
N ARG A 49 3.41 -7.73 18.70
CA ARG A 49 2.77 -7.16 19.89
C ARG A 49 3.54 -5.96 20.46
N ASP A 50 4.75 -5.70 19.94
CA ASP A 50 5.57 -4.56 20.35
C ASP A 50 4.93 -3.23 19.94
N SER A 51 4.91 -2.27 20.85
CA SER A 51 4.28 -0.98 20.63
C SER A 51 5.12 -0.04 19.76
N TYR A 52 5.07 -0.23 18.43
CA TYR A 52 5.66 0.72 17.51
C TYR A 52 4.81 2.01 17.39
N LYS A 53 5.36 3.13 17.87
CA LYS A 53 4.76 4.46 17.69
C LYS A 53 5.32 5.10 16.43
N ILE A 54 4.49 5.23 15.39
CA ILE A 54 4.85 5.92 14.14
C ILE A 54 5.36 7.34 14.47
N PRO A 55 6.62 7.69 14.11
CA PRO A 55 7.19 9.02 14.31
C PRO A 55 6.34 10.12 13.67
N GLN A 56 6.40 11.35 14.16
CA GLN A 56 5.50 12.42 13.70
C GLN A 56 5.82 12.86 12.27
N GLU A 57 7.09 12.84 11.93
CA GLU A 57 7.70 13.09 10.63
C GLU A 57 7.29 12.06 9.57
N SER A 58 7.05 10.80 9.96
CA SER A 58 6.67 9.69 9.07
C SER A 58 5.15 9.52 8.91
N ARG A 59 4.33 10.39 9.50
CA ARG A 59 2.86 10.32 9.38
C ARG A 59 2.39 11.03 8.12
N VAL A 60 1.56 10.33 7.34
CA VAL A 60 0.79 10.92 6.25
C VAL A 60 -0.12 12.02 6.81
N LYS A 61 0.02 13.23 6.27
CA LYS A 61 -0.79 14.41 6.59
C LYS A 61 -1.84 14.61 5.50
N THR A 62 -2.94 15.26 5.84
CA THR A 62 -4.00 15.65 4.88
C THR A 62 -3.48 16.59 3.77
N THR A 63 -2.36 17.27 4.01
CA THR A 63 -1.67 18.16 3.06
C THR A 63 -0.67 17.44 2.15
N ASP A 64 -0.41 16.15 2.37
CA ASP A 64 0.58 15.41 1.58
C ASP A 64 -0.01 15.10 0.20
N ILE A 65 0.51 15.79 -0.82
CA ILE A 65 0.08 15.62 -2.20
C ILE A 65 0.74 14.36 -2.75
N THR A 66 0.02 13.24 -2.74
CA THR A 66 0.41 11.96 -3.34
C THR A 66 0.36 11.97 -4.88
N LEU A 67 0.04 13.11 -5.50
CA LEU A 67 -0.10 13.24 -6.94
C LEU A 67 1.27 13.31 -7.64
N TYR A 68 1.84 12.13 -7.91
CA TYR A 68 2.85 11.88 -8.95
C TYR A 68 3.97 12.92 -9.08
N ARG A 69 4.98 12.82 -8.20
CA ARG A 69 6.33 13.19 -8.61
C ARG A 69 6.85 12.10 -9.56
N VAL A 70 6.53 12.21 -10.84
CA VAL A 70 7.02 11.27 -11.88
C VAL A 70 8.55 11.20 -11.87
N ALA A 71 9.23 12.32 -11.66
CA ALA A 71 10.68 12.41 -11.54
C ALA A 71 11.26 11.57 -10.36
N ASP A 72 10.53 11.40 -9.26
CA ASP A 72 10.97 10.58 -8.13
C ASP A 72 10.89 9.07 -8.44
N PHE A 73 10.24 8.67 -9.55
CA PHE A 73 10.31 7.32 -10.11
C PHE A 73 11.42 7.16 -11.17
N GLU A 74 12.04 8.26 -11.62
CA GLU A 74 13.17 8.24 -12.57
C GLU A 74 14.53 8.16 -11.86
N ASP A 75 14.60 8.54 -10.57
CA ASP A 75 15.78 8.39 -9.73
C ASP A 75 15.97 6.93 -9.28
N PRO A 76 17.04 6.23 -9.70
CA PRO A 76 17.30 4.84 -9.32
C PRO A 76 17.61 4.65 -7.83
N GLY A 77 17.98 5.72 -7.12
CA GLY A 77 18.31 5.70 -5.69
C GLY A 77 17.14 6.01 -4.76
N PHE A 78 16.08 6.67 -5.25
CA PHE A 78 15.01 7.24 -4.43
C PHE A 78 14.34 6.24 -3.46
N TRP A 79 14.26 4.96 -3.85
CA TRP A 79 13.53 3.95 -3.09
C TRP A 79 14.40 3.10 -2.14
N GLU A 80 15.74 3.14 -2.21
CA GLU A 80 16.68 2.32 -1.41
C GLU A 80 16.17 0.89 -1.05
N ASP A 81 15.69 0.67 0.18
CA ASP A 81 15.17 -0.63 0.69
C ASP A 81 13.68 -0.91 0.39
N TYR A 82 12.94 0.05 -0.17
CA TYR A 82 11.52 -0.08 -0.48
C TYR A 82 11.29 -0.78 -1.83
N ASN A 83 10.45 -1.82 -1.84
CA ASN A 83 10.16 -2.59 -3.05
C ASN A 83 9.09 -1.88 -3.92
N ILE A 84 9.47 -1.52 -5.15
CA ILE A 84 8.53 -1.01 -6.17
C ILE A 84 7.53 -2.12 -6.54
N ILE A 85 6.24 -1.79 -6.44
CA ILE A 85 5.13 -2.58 -6.99
C ILE A 85 4.74 -1.89 -8.31
N GLU A 86 4.90 -2.58 -9.44
CA GLU A 86 4.35 -2.08 -10.72
C GLU A 86 2.82 -1.95 -10.61
N PRO A 87 2.19 -0.87 -11.11
CA PRO A 87 0.75 -0.65 -10.99
C PRO A 87 -0.11 -1.80 -11.53
N GLU A 88 0.41 -2.52 -12.53
CA GLU A 88 -0.25 -3.63 -13.22
C GLU A 88 -0.12 -4.98 -12.46
N SER A 89 0.74 -5.06 -11.44
CA SER A 89 1.02 -6.27 -10.67
C SER A 89 0.19 -6.31 -9.37
N SER A 90 -0.63 -7.35 -9.18
CA SER A 90 -1.33 -7.54 -7.90
C SER A 90 -0.35 -7.71 -6.74
N ILE A 91 -0.71 -7.17 -5.57
CA ILE A 91 0.22 -7.13 -4.43
C ILE A 91 0.62 -8.53 -3.95
N GLU A 92 -0.27 -9.51 -4.08
CA GLU A 92 -0.05 -10.93 -3.79
C GLU A 92 1.11 -11.52 -4.62
N ASN A 93 1.15 -11.19 -5.92
CA ASN A 93 2.21 -11.63 -6.82
C ASN A 93 3.56 -11.01 -6.43
N VAL A 94 3.60 -9.74 -6.05
CA VAL A 94 4.84 -9.08 -5.61
C VAL A 94 5.32 -9.62 -4.26
N ILE A 95 4.43 -9.85 -3.29
CA ILE A 95 4.77 -10.52 -2.03
C ILE A 95 5.39 -11.89 -2.27
N SER A 96 4.84 -12.68 -3.21
CA SER A 96 5.41 -13.98 -3.58
C SER A 96 6.85 -13.87 -4.12
N ARG A 97 7.15 -12.82 -4.90
CA ARG A 97 8.50 -12.51 -5.41
C ARG A 97 9.44 -12.11 -4.28
N ILE A 98 9.01 -11.22 -3.39
CA ILE A 98 9.80 -10.75 -2.23
C ILE A 98 10.16 -11.93 -1.31
N ILE A 99 9.18 -12.76 -0.92
CA ILE A 99 9.42 -13.95 -0.10
C ILE A 99 10.43 -14.91 -0.78
N ARG A 100 10.35 -15.08 -2.10
CA ARG A 100 11.29 -15.90 -2.86
C ARG A 100 12.70 -15.32 -2.89
N GLN A 101 12.85 -14.00 -2.93
CA GLN A 101 14.16 -13.33 -2.86
C GLN A 101 14.77 -13.41 -1.45
N LEU A 102 13.99 -13.16 -0.39
CA LEU A 102 14.44 -13.28 1.00
C LEU A 102 14.94 -14.70 1.31
N ARG A 103 14.19 -15.73 0.91
CA ARG A 103 14.60 -17.15 1.01
C ARG A 103 15.88 -17.50 0.23
N ARG A 104 16.27 -16.71 -0.77
CA ARG A 104 17.54 -16.87 -1.50
C ARG A 104 18.70 -16.16 -0.82
N ARG A 105 18.46 -15.04 -0.13
CA ARG A 105 19.48 -14.31 0.65
C ARG A 105 19.84 -14.98 1.99
N GLN A 106 18.98 -15.88 2.48
CA GLN A 106 19.21 -16.72 3.68
C GLN A 106 19.91 -18.06 3.38
N ARG A 107 20.46 -18.24 2.17
CA ARG A 107 21.27 -19.40 1.76
C ARG A 107 22.69 -18.97 1.47
#